data_AF-A0A6G1JPD8-F1
#
_entry.id   AF-A0A6G1JPD8-F1
#
_cell.length_a   1.000
_cell.length_b   1.000
_cell.length_c   1.000
_cell.angle_alpha   90.00
_cell.angle_beta   90.00
_cell.angle_gamma   90.00
#
_symmetry.space_group_name_H-M   'P 1'
#
loop_
_entity.id
_entity.type
_entity.pdbx_description
1 polymer ?
#
loop_
_entity_poly.entity_id
_entity_poly.type
_entity_poly.pdbx_seq_one_letter_code
_entity_poly.pdbx_strand_id
1 'polypeptide(L)'
;MIELHVDDMDALKHIKNKFNLGNDIVVYGNSCKFTVTHPKDIYKLIAIFDKYLLNTTKYLDYLDFKQAFLIYQERDKTIKDKQILIDKILALKNGMNQSRENFSLLTSHQITITGP
;
A
#
# COMPACT_ATOMS: atom_id res chain seq x y z
N MET A 1 -0.01 -2.06 6.49
CA MET A 1 0.49 -2.79 7.66
C MET A 1 0.77 -4.21 7.23
N ILE A 2 1.89 -4.77 7.66
CA ILE A 2 2.14 -6.22 7.61
C ILE A 2 2.11 -6.69 9.07
N GLU A 3 1.29 -7.70 9.36
CA GLU A 3 1.16 -8.31 10.68
C GLU A 3 1.50 -9.79 10.55
N LEU A 4 2.41 -10.28 11.39
CA LEU A 4 2.85 -11.67 11.44
C LEU A 4 2.82 -12.18 12.88
N HIS A 5 2.96 -13.50 13.07
CA HIS A 5 3.23 -14.05 14.40
C HIS A 5 4.59 -13.54 14.91
N VAL A 6 4.75 -13.46 16.23
CA VAL A 6 5.98 -12.93 16.85
C VAL A 6 7.23 -13.75 16.47
N ASP A 7 7.07 -15.04 16.21
CA ASP A 7 8.17 -15.92 15.75
C ASP A 7 8.75 -15.48 14.40
N ASP A 8 7.94 -14.82 13.55
CA ASP A 8 8.36 -14.30 12.25
C ASP A 8 8.83 -12.83 12.30
N MET A 9 9.06 -12.28 13.50
CA MET A 9 9.48 -10.89 13.66
C MET A 9 10.75 -10.55 12.86
N ASP A 10 11.67 -11.50 12.73
CA ASP A 10 12.91 -11.28 11.97
C ASP A 10 12.66 -11.08 10.48
N ALA A 11 11.56 -11.61 9.92
CA ALA A 11 11.14 -11.29 8.56
C ALA A 11 10.75 -9.80 8.43
N LEU A 12 10.03 -9.25 9.41
CA LEU A 12 9.69 -7.83 9.43
C LEU A 12 10.94 -6.95 9.59
N LYS A 13 11.89 -7.35 10.45
CA LYS A 13 13.17 -6.65 10.60
C LYS A 13 13.95 -6.67 9.29
N HIS A 14 13.97 -7.80 8.59
CA HIS A 14 14.62 -7.92 7.29
C HIS A 14 14.01 -6.95 6.28
N ILE A 15 12.68 -6.90 6.15
CA ILE A 15 11.99 -5.96 5.24
C ILE A 15 12.35 -4.51 5.59
N LYS A 16 12.24 -4.12 6.87
CA LYS A 16 12.57 -2.76 7.33
C LYS A 16 14.00 -2.39 6.97
N ASN A 17 14.96 -3.25 7.28
CA ASN A 17 16.39 -2.99 7.06
C ASN A 17 16.74 -2.99 5.57
N LYS A 18 16.16 -3.91 4.78
CA LYS A 18 16.42 -4.03 3.34
C LYS A 18 16.00 -2.79 2.57
N PHE A 19 14.85 -2.21 2.93
CA PHE A 19 14.29 -1.04 2.24
C PHE A 19 14.55 0.30 2.95
N ASN A 20 15.12 0.26 4.16
CA ASN A 20 15.40 1.42 5.01
C ASN A 20 14.21 2.40 5.05
N LEU A 21 13.04 1.87 5.41
CA LEU A 21 11.78 2.59 5.48
C LEU A 21 10.87 2.04 6.58
N GLY A 22 9.87 2.83 6.97
CA GLY A 22 8.83 2.42 7.90
C GLY A 22 9.16 2.64 9.36
N ASN A 23 8.17 2.41 10.19
CA ASN A 23 8.19 2.68 11.61
C ASN A 23 8.89 1.53 12.36
N ASP A 24 9.09 1.69 13.67
CA ASP A 24 9.51 0.58 14.52
C ASP A 24 8.49 -0.56 14.52
N ILE A 25 9.00 -1.78 14.62
CA ILE A 25 8.16 -2.98 14.69
C ILE A 25 7.53 -3.00 16.07
N VAL A 26 6.20 -3.04 16.10
CA VAL A 26 5.42 -3.08 17.33
C VAL A 26 5.04 -4.52 17.63
N VAL A 27 5.31 -5.00 18.84
CA VAL A 27 4.92 -6.34 19.30
C VAL A 27 3.72 -6.21 20.22
N TYR A 28 2.70 -7.04 20.00
CA TYR A 28 1.49 -7.10 20.82
C TYR A 28 1.04 -8.54 21.01
N GLY A 29 1.17 -9.07 22.23
CA GLY A 29 0.92 -10.48 22.51
C GLY A 29 1.78 -11.37 21.60
N ASN A 30 1.12 -12.22 20.81
CA ASN A 30 1.78 -13.16 19.90
C ASN A 30 1.89 -12.62 18.46
N SER A 31 1.63 -11.33 18.22
CA SER A 31 1.80 -10.72 16.89
C SER A 31 2.83 -9.59 16.89
N CYS A 32 3.44 -9.39 15.73
CA CYS A 32 4.32 -8.27 15.47
C CYS A 32 3.86 -7.53 14.20
N LYS A 33 3.99 -6.20 14.22
CA LYS A 33 3.42 -5.30 13.20
C LYS A 33 4.48 -4.38 12.63
N PHE A 34 4.56 -4.35 11.30
CA PHE A 34 5.33 -3.39 10.55
C PHE A 34 4.40 -2.42 9.81
N THR A 35 4.61 -1.12 10.03
CA THR A 35 3.77 -0.07 9.45
C THR A 35 4.63 0.99 8.80
N VAL A 36 4.19 1.49 7.64
CA VAL A 36 4.80 2.61 6.94
C VAL A 36 3.76 3.73 6.87
N THR A 37 3.98 4.83 7.59
CA THR A 37 3.04 5.96 7.62
C THR A 37 3.64 7.27 7.11
N HIS A 38 4.97 7.41 7.13
CA HIS A 38 5.63 8.64 6.68
C HIS A 38 5.51 8.81 5.16
N PRO A 39 5.07 9.98 4.66
CA PRO A 39 4.90 10.21 3.22
C PRO A 39 6.14 9.91 2.38
N LYS A 40 7.33 10.29 2.87
CA LYS A 40 8.62 10.01 2.20
C LYS A 40 8.85 8.51 1.96
N ASP A 41 8.46 7.69 2.91
CA ASP A 41 8.62 6.23 2.81
C ASP A 41 7.51 5.60 1.98
N ILE A 42 6.30 6.16 2.00
CA ILE A 42 5.21 5.74 1.12
C ILE A 42 5.57 6.00 -0.36
N TYR A 43 6.23 7.13 -0.67
CA TYR A 43 6.75 7.36 -2.03
C TYR A 43 7.76 6.28 -2.47
N LYS A 44 8.67 5.85 -1.57
CA LYS A 44 9.59 4.72 -1.86
C LYS A 44 8.81 3.43 -2.10
N LEU A 45 7.79 3.17 -1.29
CA LEU A 45 6.95 1.97 -1.41
C LEU A 45 6.20 1.93 -2.74
N ILE A 46 5.65 3.07 -3.18
CA ILE A 46 5.03 3.23 -4.50
C ILE A 46 6.05 2.92 -5.60
N ALA A 47 7.28 3.45 -5.51
CA ALA A 47 8.31 3.18 -6.51
C ALA A 47 8.69 1.68 -6.58
N ILE A 48 8.68 0.97 -5.44
CA ILE A 48 8.90 -0.48 -5.40
C ILE A 48 7.75 -1.20 -6.11
N PHE A 49 6.49 -0.89 -5.79
CA PHE A 49 5.33 -1.58 -6.37
C PHE A 49 5.02 -1.18 -7.81
N ASP A 50 5.49 -0.02 -8.29
CA ASP A 50 5.48 0.33 -9.71
C ASP A 50 6.50 -0.49 -10.51
N LYS A 51 7.63 -0.84 -9.89
CA LYS A 51 8.69 -1.64 -10.53
C LYS A 51 8.42 -3.14 -10.43
N TYR A 52 7.90 -3.59 -9.29
CA TYR A 52 7.62 -4.98 -8.97
C TYR A 52 6.13 -5.11 -8.67
N LEU A 53 5.34 -5.26 -9.75
CA LEU A 53 3.89 -5.32 -9.65
C LEU A 53 3.44 -6.48 -8.75
N LEU A 54 2.38 -6.25 -7.98
CA LEU A 54 1.70 -7.32 -7.26
C LEU A 54 0.96 -8.21 -8.26
N ASN A 55 1.09 -9.53 -8.15
CA ASN A 55 0.46 -10.46 -9.09
C ASN A 55 -1.01 -10.80 -8.76
N THR A 56 -1.46 -10.48 -7.54
CA THR A 56 -2.81 -10.82 -7.07
C THR A 56 -3.78 -9.65 -7.27
N THR A 57 -5.06 -9.83 -6.92
CA THR A 57 -6.05 -8.74 -6.86
C THR A 57 -5.65 -7.61 -5.91
N LYS A 58 -4.65 -7.82 -5.04
CA LYS A 58 -4.02 -6.77 -4.23
C LYS A 58 -3.39 -5.67 -5.08
N TYR A 59 -3.05 -5.95 -6.34
CA TYR A 59 -2.64 -4.93 -7.29
C TYR A 59 -3.69 -3.84 -7.46
N LEU A 60 -4.97 -4.20 -7.52
CA LEU A 60 -6.04 -3.23 -7.64
C LEU A 60 -6.14 -2.35 -6.39
N ASP A 61 -6.01 -2.94 -5.20
CA ASP A 61 -5.94 -2.19 -3.94
C ASP A 61 -4.76 -1.22 -3.92
N TYR A 62 -3.62 -1.66 -4.47
CA TYR A 62 -2.44 -0.81 -4.60
C TYR A 62 -2.68 0.39 -5.52
N LEU A 63 -3.36 0.20 -6.65
CA LEU A 63 -3.67 1.30 -7.57
C LEU A 63 -4.55 2.36 -6.91
N ASP A 64 -5.62 1.94 -6.23
CA ASP A 64 -6.51 2.85 -5.52
C ASP A 64 -5.80 3.55 -4.35
N PHE A 65 -4.96 2.82 -3.60
CA PHE A 65 -4.12 3.37 -2.54
C PHE A 65 -3.15 4.44 -3.08
N LYS A 66 -2.43 4.13 -4.17
CA LYS A 66 -1.49 5.05 -4.82
C LYS A 66 -2.21 6.33 -5.25
N GLN A 67 -3.36 6.20 -5.90
CA GLN A 67 -4.14 7.33 -6.36
C GLN A 67 -4.65 8.19 -5.18
N ALA A 68 -5.17 7.56 -4.12
CA ALA A 68 -5.65 8.28 -2.94
C ALA A 68 -4.51 9.03 -2.24
N PHE A 69 -3.34 8.39 -2.12
CA PHE A 69 -2.15 9.01 -1.53
C PHE A 69 -1.70 10.24 -2.33
N LEU A 70 -1.57 10.13 -3.65
CA LEU A 70 -1.14 11.25 -4.51
C LEU A 70 -2.14 12.41 -4.47
N ILE A 71 -3.45 12.13 -4.56
CA ILE A 71 -4.51 13.15 -4.42
C ILE A 71 -4.37 13.89 -3.09
N TYR A 72 -4.14 13.17 -1.99
CA TYR A 72 -3.98 13.80 -0.68
C TYR A 72 -2.69 14.63 -0.57
N GLN A 73 -1.57 14.16 -1.11
CA GLN A 73 -0.30 14.90 -1.07
C GLN A 73 -0.33 16.16 -1.95
N GLU A 74 -1.05 16.12 -3.07
CA GLU A 74 -1.14 17.22 -4.04
C GLU A 74 -2.40 18.08 -3.88
N ARG A 75 -3.18 17.85 -2.82
CA ARG A 75 -4.48 18.50 -2.58
C ARG A 75 -4.45 20.02 -2.75
N ASP A 76 -3.41 20.68 -2.24
CA ASP A 76 -3.29 22.14 -2.26
C ASP A 76 -3.09 22.70 -3.69
N LYS A 77 -2.65 21.85 -4.63
CA LYS A 77 -2.46 22.20 -6.05
C LYS A 77 -3.66 21.82 -6.92
N THR A 78 -4.38 20.77 -6.55
CA THR A 78 -5.32 20.07 -7.44
C THR A 78 -6.78 20.27 -7.07
N ILE A 79 -7.10 20.47 -5.78
CA ILE A 79 -8.48 20.52 -5.30
C ILE A 79 -8.62 21.63 -4.25
N LYS A 80 -9.34 22.70 -4.62
CA LYS A 80 -9.64 23.82 -3.70
C LYS A 80 -10.77 23.52 -2.72
N ASP A 81 -11.67 22.61 -3.10
CA ASP A 81 -12.83 22.22 -2.30
C ASP A 81 -12.52 20.96 -1.47
N LYS A 82 -12.59 21.11 -0.13
CA LYS A 82 -12.33 20.01 0.80
C LYS A 82 -13.35 18.87 0.68
N GLN A 83 -14.61 19.17 0.34
CA GLN A 83 -15.63 18.13 0.21
C GLN A 83 -15.35 17.25 -1.01
N ILE A 84 -14.98 17.87 -2.14
CA ILE A 84 -14.58 17.13 -3.36
C ILE A 84 -13.37 16.23 -3.09
N LEU A 85 -12.40 16.70 -2.29
CA LEU A 85 -11.24 15.90 -1.88
C LEU A 85 -11.68 14.66 -1.07
N ILE A 86 -12.55 14.87 -0.07
CA ILE A 86 -13.07 13.80 0.78
C ILE A 86 -13.83 12.78 -0.07
N ASP A 87 -14.74 13.22 -0.93
CA ASP A 87 -15.58 12.36 -1.76
C ASP A 87 -14.73 11.49 -2.70
N LYS A 88 -13.68 12.06 -3.31
CA LYS A 88 -12.73 11.32 -4.16
C LYS A 88 -11.96 10.25 -3.37
N ILE A 89 -11.44 10.59 -2.19
CA ILE A 89 -10.70 9.64 -1.36
C ILE A 89 -11.64 8.55 -0.83
N LEU A 90 -12.89 8.89 -0.47
CA LEU A 90 -13.90 7.92 -0.05
C LEU A 90 -14.28 6.95 -1.16
N ALA A 91 -14.46 7.45 -2.39
CA ALA A 91 -14.72 6.59 -3.55
C ALA A 91 -13.59 5.56 -3.76
N LEU A 92 -12.33 6.00 -3.70
CA LEU A 92 -11.16 5.11 -3.80
C LEU A 92 -11.10 4.12 -2.63
N LYS A 93 -11.38 4.58 -1.41
CA LYS A 93 -11.44 3.73 -0.21
C LYS A 93 -12.45 2.60 -0.37
N ASN A 94 -13.64 2.91 -0.90
CA ASN A 94 -14.70 1.93 -1.13
C ASN A 94 -14.34 0.93 -2.23
N GLY A 95 -13.37 1.25 -3.10
CA GLY A 95 -12.82 0.33 -4.09
C GLY A 95 -11.83 -0.69 -3.52
N MET A 96 -11.37 -0.56 -2.27
CA MET A 96 -10.25 -1.35 -1.75
C MET A 96 -10.65 -2.46 -0.76
N ASN A 97 -9.78 -3.47 -0.65
CA ASN A 97 -9.83 -4.54 0.36
C ASN A 97 -11.21 -5.22 0.41
N GLN A 98 -11.84 -5.27 1.59
CA GLN A 98 -13.13 -5.94 1.81
C GLN A 98 -14.32 -5.25 1.12
N SER A 99 -14.18 -3.98 0.74
CA SER A 99 -15.23 -3.22 0.05
C SER A 99 -15.18 -3.38 -1.47
N ARG A 100 -14.13 -4.01 -2.01
CA ARG A 100 -13.98 -4.21 -3.45
C ARG A 100 -15.02 -5.21 -3.97
N GLU A 101 -15.78 -4.79 -4.98
CA GLU A 101 -16.73 -5.67 -5.69
C GLU A 101 -16.20 -6.14 -7.06
N ASN A 102 -15.32 -5.35 -7.69
CA ASN A 102 -14.72 -5.68 -8.99
C ASN A 102 -13.27 -6.16 -8.83
N PHE A 103 -13.04 -7.43 -9.21
CA PHE A 103 -11.75 -8.11 -9.15
C PHE A 103 -11.12 -8.37 -10.52
N SER A 104 -11.71 -7.82 -11.59
CA SER A 104 -11.22 -8.01 -12.95
C SER A 104 -9.90 -7.28 -13.14
N LEU A 105 -8.81 -8.03 -13.29
CA LEU A 105 -7.52 -7.47 -13.71
C LEU A 105 -7.61 -7.04 -15.18
N LEU A 106 -6.99 -5.91 -15.51
CA LEU A 106 -6.89 -5.46 -16.90
C LEU A 106 -6.15 -6.53 -17.73
N THR A 107 -6.57 -6.75 -18.97
CA THR A 107 -5.91 -7.69 -19.89
C THR A 107 -4.44 -7.35 -20.15
N SER A 108 -4.05 -6.10 -19.91
CA SER A 108 -2.66 -5.63 -19.98
C SER A 108 -1.81 -5.93 -18.74
N HIS A 109 -2.40 -6.43 -17.65
CA HIS A 109 -1.66 -6.78 -16.45
C HIS A 109 -0.86 -8.06 -16.69
N GLN A 110 0.47 -7.94 -16.75
CA GLN A 110 1.37 -9.07 -16.94
C GLN A 110 1.76 -9.65 -15.58
N ILE A 111 1.32 -10.88 -15.30
CA ILE A 111 1.82 -11.59 -14.11
C ILE A 111 3.26 -12.00 -14.37
N THR A 112 4.14 -11.55 -13.48
CA THR A 112 5.58 -11.84 -13.58
C THR A 112 5.88 -13.03 -12.68
N ILE A 113 6.27 -14.16 -13.29
CA ILE A 113 6.74 -15.34 -12.58
C ILE A 113 8.25 -15.27 -12.50
N THR A 114 8.80 -15.11 -11.30
CA THR A 114 10.25 -15.25 -11.06
C THR A 114 10.49 -16.67 -10.57
N GLY A 115 11.25 -17.44 -11.36
CA GLY A 115 11.67 -18.79 -10.98
C GLY A 115 12.84 -18.76 -9.98
N PRO A 116 13.12 -19.90 -9.31
CA PRO A 116 14.35 -20.08 -8.54
C PRO A 116 15.60 -20.09 -9.43
#